data_AF-A0A2I0F2T6-F1
#
_entry.id   AF-A0A2I0F2T6-F1
#
_cell.length_a   1.000
_cell.length_b   1.000
_cell.length_c   1.000
_cell.angle_alpha   90.00
_cell.angle_beta   90.00
_cell.angle_gamma   90.00
#
_symmetry.space_group_name_H-M   'P 1'
#
loop_
_entity.id
_entity.type
_entity.pdbx_description
1 polymer ?
#
loop_
_entity_poly.entity_id
_entity_poly.type
_entity_poly.pdbx_seq_one_letter_code
_entity_poly.pdbx_strand_id
1 'polypeptide(L)'
;MTLFSTFGLFVALSLLIALIFALIAIMPWLRAPRLQSKPIDNQLLDINVAVFRERLAELQTDKDSGTINNSHYQNQKLELERQLLDAQRQITPMVTPDVKSRLIVAAWIPILAAMAYLLIGNRTPVFDSWTSEDKVGQVADDLLTAKIDKPPKWATENGRQLISAMQTNVHRNADDPNRWMRLSELFLSMEATGSALEALSRAYRLAPDNEEIATTYAQTSFFVNEGQLDANIRRVLQAILAKNPQHERAQMLMAMGETRSSNFAQAQGWIKRLQGSIVAKPGDHTKALASLDELSNYVSTQEKQALEGIDVTVKINANLLPLVKADDVLFVAIRDVKGGPPFAAKRLPISIIKQGEASIRLSNLDAMMPDRTLNSARSDKTQLAVVARISHSGNAIAESGDLSGNPIMISVEQTQVNVEINQQIP
;
A
#
# COMPACT_ATOMS: atom_id res chain seq x y z
N MET A 1 1.84 -31.72 -1.11
CA MET A 1 0.89 -31.24 -2.15
C MET A 1 -0.42 -31.99 -1.99
N THR A 2 -1.39 -31.39 -1.32
CA THR A 2 -2.72 -31.98 -1.15
C THR A 2 -3.45 -31.94 -2.50
N LEU A 3 -4.00 -33.08 -2.94
CA LEU A 3 -4.85 -33.21 -4.14
C LEU A 3 -6.11 -32.30 -4.13
N PHE A 4 -6.34 -31.55 -3.05
CA PHE A 4 -7.44 -30.60 -2.84
C PHE A 4 -7.06 -29.13 -3.10
N SER A 5 -6.14 -28.85 -4.02
CA SER A 5 -6.03 -27.49 -4.57
C SER A 5 -7.22 -27.23 -5.50
N THR A 6 -7.76 -26.01 -5.52
CA THR A 6 -8.79 -25.57 -6.49
C THR A 6 -8.39 -25.90 -7.93
N PHE A 7 -7.08 -25.92 -8.21
CA PHE A 7 -6.51 -26.38 -9.47
C PHE A 7 -6.70 -27.87 -9.73
N GLY A 8 -6.49 -28.73 -8.72
CA GLY A 8 -6.71 -30.17 -8.82
C GLY A 8 -8.19 -30.50 -9.08
N LEU A 9 -9.09 -29.77 -8.44
CA LEU A 9 -10.53 -29.89 -8.66
C LEU A 9 -10.92 -29.42 -10.08
N PHE A 10 -10.36 -28.30 -10.56
CA PHE A 10 -10.59 -27.82 -11.92
C PHE A 10 -10.10 -28.81 -13.00
N VAL A 11 -8.91 -29.37 -12.83
CA VAL A 11 -8.35 -30.37 -13.75
C VAL A 11 -9.18 -31.66 -13.74
N ALA A 12 -9.58 -32.15 -12.56
CA ALA A 12 -10.42 -33.33 -12.43
C ALA A 12 -11.81 -33.12 -13.07
N LEU A 13 -12.43 -31.95 -12.85
CA LEU A 13 -13.73 -31.62 -13.44
C LEU A 13 -13.65 -31.50 -14.96
N SER A 14 -12.58 -30.88 -15.47
CA SER A 14 -12.34 -30.74 -16.92
C SER A 14 -12.12 -32.10 -17.58
N LEU A 15 -11.35 -33.00 -16.95
CA LEU A 15 -11.16 -34.37 -17.42
C LEU A 15 -12.47 -35.17 -17.40
N LEU A 16 -13.27 -35.01 -16.36
CA LEU A 16 -14.57 -35.69 -16.23
C LEU A 16 -15.55 -35.22 -17.32
N ILE A 17 -15.63 -33.92 -17.58
CA ILE A 17 -16.46 -33.36 -18.66
C ILE A 17 -15.98 -33.84 -20.03
N ALA A 18 -14.68 -33.83 -20.29
CA ALA A 18 -14.12 -34.35 -21.54
C ALA A 18 -14.43 -35.84 -21.74
N LEU A 19 -14.36 -36.63 -20.68
CA LEU A 19 -14.65 -38.07 -20.72
C LEU A 19 -16.16 -38.33 -20.93
N ILE A 20 -17.04 -37.51 -20.34
CA ILE A 20 -18.48 -37.55 -20.59
C ILE A 20 -18.79 -37.20 -22.05
N PHE A 21 -18.20 -36.14 -22.60
CA PHE A 21 -18.39 -35.79 -24.00
C PHE A 21 -17.86 -36.87 -24.95
N ALA A 22 -16.71 -37.47 -24.65
CA ALA A 22 -16.20 -38.62 -25.40
C ALA A 22 -17.17 -39.80 -25.33
N LEU A 23 -17.72 -40.10 -24.15
CA LEU A 23 -18.69 -41.18 -23.98
C LEU A 23 -19.99 -40.90 -24.77
N ILE A 24 -20.51 -39.67 -24.70
CA ILE A 24 -21.72 -39.25 -25.44
C ILE A 24 -21.49 -39.30 -26.95
N ALA A 25 -20.32 -38.91 -27.44
CA ALA A 25 -19.99 -38.96 -28.87
C ALA A 25 -19.78 -40.39 -29.38
N ILE A 26 -19.16 -41.26 -28.56
CA ILE A 26 -18.85 -42.64 -28.94
C ILE A 26 -20.05 -43.58 -28.73
N MET A 27 -20.94 -43.31 -27.76
CA MET A 27 -22.09 -44.15 -27.43
C MET A 27 -23.07 -44.39 -28.59
N PRO A 28 -23.51 -43.40 -29.41
CA PRO A 28 -24.36 -43.67 -30.57
C PRO A 28 -23.63 -44.47 -31.66
N TRP A 29 -22.29 -44.51 -31.63
CA TRP A 29 -21.47 -45.25 -32.58
C TRP A 29 -21.20 -46.70 -32.17
N LEU A 30 -21.12 -46.97 -30.85
CA LEU A 30 -21.09 -48.32 -30.28
C LEU A 30 -22.47 -48.97 -30.27
N ARG A 31 -23.54 -48.16 -30.17
CA ARG A 31 -24.94 -48.60 -30.24
C ARG A 31 -25.52 -48.54 -31.64
N ALA A 32 -24.74 -48.11 -32.65
CA ALA A 32 -25.11 -48.36 -34.03
C ALA A 32 -25.32 -49.88 -34.11
N PRO A 33 -26.54 -50.35 -34.45
CA PRO A 33 -26.74 -51.78 -34.65
C PRO A 33 -25.61 -52.22 -35.57
N ARG A 34 -25.02 -53.39 -35.32
CA ARG A 34 -24.50 -54.16 -36.44
C ARG A 34 -25.70 -54.27 -37.36
N LEU A 35 -25.84 -53.32 -38.28
CA LEU A 35 -26.43 -53.55 -39.56
C LEU A 35 -25.53 -54.66 -40.07
N GLN A 36 -25.92 -55.90 -39.73
CA GLN A 36 -25.76 -57.01 -40.62
C GLN A 36 -25.92 -56.38 -41.99
N SER A 37 -24.91 -56.55 -42.82
CA SER A 37 -25.00 -56.47 -44.25
C SER A 37 -26.27 -57.22 -44.67
N LYS A 38 -27.42 -56.57 -44.51
CA LYS A 38 -28.64 -56.92 -45.16
C LYS A 38 -28.25 -56.61 -46.58
N PRO A 39 -28.08 -57.63 -47.43
CA PRO A 39 -27.70 -57.37 -48.79
C PRO A 39 -28.74 -56.38 -49.30
N ILE A 40 -28.29 -55.16 -49.60
CA ILE A 40 -29.00 -54.32 -50.56
C ILE A 40 -28.75 -55.03 -51.87
N ASP A 41 -29.44 -56.14 -52.06
CA ASP A 41 -29.39 -56.97 -53.26
C ASP A 41 -30.26 -58.19 -53.02
N ASN A 42 -31.56 -57.98 -53.17
CA ASN A 42 -32.44 -58.92 -53.87
C ASN A 42 -33.87 -58.39 -53.93
N GLN A 43 -34.29 -57.42 -53.09
CA GLN A 43 -35.67 -56.92 -53.20
C GLN A 43 -35.96 -56.23 -54.55
N LEU A 44 -35.04 -55.43 -55.08
CA LEU A 44 -35.20 -54.84 -56.41
C LEU A 44 -35.07 -55.88 -57.52
N LEU A 45 -34.22 -56.88 -57.33
CA LEU A 45 -34.02 -57.97 -58.28
C LEU A 45 -35.24 -58.91 -58.33
N ASP A 46 -35.80 -59.25 -57.16
CA ASP A 46 -37.01 -60.06 -56.99
C ASP A 46 -38.24 -59.35 -57.58
N ILE A 47 -38.35 -58.03 -57.42
CA ILE A 47 -39.40 -57.23 -58.07
C ILE A 47 -39.24 -57.26 -59.61
N ASN A 48 -38.02 -57.05 -60.12
CA ASN A 48 -37.76 -57.07 -61.56
C ASN A 48 -37.99 -58.47 -62.16
N VAL A 49 -37.62 -59.54 -61.43
CA VAL A 49 -37.88 -60.93 -61.82
C VAL A 49 -39.38 -61.25 -61.78
N ALA A 50 -40.12 -60.74 -60.79
CA ALA A 50 -41.57 -60.93 -60.71
C ALA A 50 -42.30 -60.29 -61.89
N VAL A 51 -41.97 -59.03 -62.21
CA VAL A 51 -42.54 -58.31 -63.37
C VAL A 51 -42.17 -59.01 -64.69
N PHE A 52 -40.95 -59.52 -64.81
CA PHE A 52 -40.54 -60.31 -65.98
C PHE A 52 -41.38 -61.59 -66.15
N ARG A 53 -41.61 -62.34 -65.05
CA ARG A 53 -42.44 -63.56 -65.10
C ARG A 53 -43.88 -63.27 -65.50
N GLU A 54 -44.44 -62.17 -65.00
CA GLU A 54 -45.79 -61.72 -65.36
C GLU A 54 -45.89 -61.40 -66.86
N ARG A 55 -44.97 -60.59 -67.40
CA ARG A 55 -44.94 -60.28 -68.84
C ARG A 55 -44.72 -61.50 -69.73
N LEU A 56 -43.93 -62.47 -69.28
CA LEU A 56 -43.72 -63.71 -70.04
C LEU A 56 -45.00 -64.57 -70.11
N ALA A 57 -45.78 -64.60 -69.02
CA ALA A 57 -47.06 -65.31 -68.98
C ALA A 57 -48.11 -64.67 -69.88
N GLU A 58 -48.14 -63.33 -69.94
CA GLU A 58 -48.98 -62.58 -70.88
C GLU A 58 -48.61 -62.89 -72.33
N LEU A 59 -47.30 -62.83 -72.66
CA LEU A 59 -46.80 -63.16 -74.00
C LEU A 59 -47.14 -64.60 -74.42
N GLN A 60 -47.10 -65.54 -73.48
CA GLN A 60 -47.45 -66.95 -73.74
C GLN A 60 -48.96 -67.10 -74.00
N THR A 61 -49.79 -66.37 -73.25
CA THR A 61 -51.25 -66.36 -73.45
C THR A 61 -51.61 -65.82 -74.83
N ASP A 62 -50.98 -64.72 -75.27
CA ASP A 62 -51.19 -64.11 -76.59
C ASP A 62 -50.79 -65.03 -77.75
N LYS A 63 -49.76 -65.86 -77.53
CA LYS A 63 -49.35 -66.89 -78.49
C LYS A 63 -50.38 -68.02 -78.56
N ASP A 64 -50.85 -68.48 -77.41
CA ASP A 64 -51.78 -69.60 -77.30
C ASP A 64 -53.19 -69.21 -77.81
N SER A 65 -53.57 -67.93 -77.71
CA SER A 65 -54.78 -67.38 -78.33
C SER A 65 -54.64 -67.09 -79.84
N GLY A 66 -53.47 -67.31 -80.43
CA GLY A 66 -53.19 -67.10 -81.85
C GLY A 66 -53.03 -65.64 -82.27
N THR A 67 -52.94 -64.71 -81.32
CA THR A 67 -52.81 -63.27 -81.55
C THR A 67 -51.41 -62.90 -82.06
N ILE A 68 -50.37 -63.65 -81.64
CA ILE A 68 -48.99 -63.48 -82.11
C ILE A 68 -48.42 -64.77 -82.70
N ASN A 69 -47.55 -64.63 -83.69
CA ASN A 69 -46.87 -65.79 -84.30
C ASN A 69 -45.68 -66.26 -83.45
N ASN A 70 -45.25 -67.51 -83.65
CA ASN A 70 -44.17 -68.11 -82.85
C ASN A 70 -42.81 -67.39 -82.99
N SER A 71 -42.55 -66.76 -84.15
CA SER A 71 -41.33 -65.98 -84.37
C SER A 71 -41.31 -64.71 -83.51
N HIS A 72 -42.46 -64.02 -83.42
CA HIS A 72 -42.60 -62.81 -82.61
C HIS A 72 -42.44 -63.10 -81.11
N TYR A 73 -43.04 -64.19 -80.64
CA TYR A 73 -42.89 -64.64 -79.25
C TYR A 73 -41.43 -64.86 -78.86
N GLN A 74 -40.65 -65.55 -79.71
CA GLN A 74 -39.24 -65.83 -79.40
C GLN A 74 -38.37 -64.56 -79.36
N ASN A 75 -38.62 -63.62 -80.27
CA ASN A 75 -37.87 -62.35 -80.30
C ASN A 75 -38.15 -61.50 -79.05
N GLN A 76 -39.42 -61.34 -78.68
CA GLN A 76 -39.80 -60.56 -77.49
C GLN A 76 -39.34 -61.20 -76.19
N LYS A 77 -39.38 -62.54 -76.09
CA LYS A 77 -38.80 -63.26 -74.96
C LYS A 77 -37.31 -62.96 -74.81
N LEU A 78 -36.55 -63.01 -75.90
CA LEU A 78 -35.11 -62.80 -75.88
C LEU A 78 -34.73 -61.36 -75.49
N GLU A 79 -35.56 -60.38 -75.88
CA GLU A 79 -35.37 -58.98 -75.49
C GLU A 79 -35.68 -58.74 -74.00
N LEU A 80 -36.74 -59.35 -73.47
CA LEU A 80 -37.03 -59.33 -72.04
C LEU A 80 -35.90 -59.97 -71.22
N GLU A 81 -35.32 -61.08 -71.69
CA GLU A 81 -34.19 -61.75 -71.02
C GLU A 81 -32.95 -60.84 -70.96
N ARG A 82 -32.67 -60.11 -72.05
CA ARG A 82 -31.59 -59.10 -72.08
C ARG A 82 -31.83 -57.96 -71.09
N GLN A 83 -33.05 -57.44 -71.01
CA GLN A 83 -33.38 -56.37 -70.06
C GLN A 83 -33.18 -56.81 -68.60
N LEU A 84 -33.52 -58.06 -68.27
CA LEU A 84 -33.29 -58.61 -66.93
C LEU A 84 -31.79 -58.72 -66.60
N LEU A 85 -30.99 -59.13 -67.58
CA LEU A 85 -29.52 -59.23 -67.45
C LEU A 85 -28.84 -57.87 -67.26
N ASP A 86 -29.31 -56.83 -67.94
CA ASP A 86 -28.76 -55.48 -67.77
C ASP A 86 -29.15 -54.86 -66.42
N ALA A 87 -30.36 -55.13 -65.92
CA ALA A 87 -30.79 -54.68 -64.59
C ALA A 87 -29.94 -55.28 -63.45
N GLN A 88 -29.39 -56.48 -63.65
CA GLN A 88 -28.50 -57.14 -62.68
C GLN A 88 -27.11 -56.47 -62.57
N ARG A 89 -26.69 -55.67 -63.56
CA ARG A 89 -25.34 -55.07 -63.59
C ARG A 89 -25.21 -53.72 -62.87
N GLN A 90 -26.32 -53.07 -62.49
CA GLN A 90 -26.31 -51.69 -61.96
C GLN A 90 -26.37 -51.56 -60.43
N ILE A 91 -25.95 -52.56 -59.65
CA ILE A 91 -25.77 -52.36 -58.21
C ILE A 91 -24.32 -51.97 -57.94
N THR A 92 -24.06 -50.66 -57.87
CA THR A 92 -22.78 -50.14 -57.34
C THR A 92 -22.91 -50.00 -55.82
N PRO A 93 -22.15 -50.75 -55.01
CA PRO A 93 -22.22 -50.61 -53.57
C PRO A 93 -21.63 -49.26 -53.15
N MET A 94 -22.40 -48.46 -52.41
CA MET A 94 -21.87 -47.27 -51.74
C MET A 94 -20.81 -47.69 -50.71
N VAL A 95 -19.58 -47.19 -50.85
CA VAL A 95 -18.48 -47.47 -49.93
C VAL A 95 -18.76 -46.80 -48.58
N THR A 96 -19.19 -47.57 -47.58
CA THR A 96 -19.22 -47.08 -46.20
C THR A 96 -17.79 -47.07 -45.64
N PRO A 97 -17.32 -45.99 -44.99
CA PRO A 97 -15.93 -45.90 -44.52
C PRO A 97 -15.63 -47.00 -43.49
N ASP A 98 -14.48 -47.67 -43.69
CA ASP A 98 -13.96 -48.77 -42.88
C ASP A 98 -13.63 -48.34 -41.44
N VAL A 99 -13.64 -49.30 -40.51
CA VAL A 99 -13.37 -49.11 -39.07
C VAL A 99 -11.98 -48.48 -38.84
N LYS A 100 -11.03 -48.70 -39.75
CA LYS A 100 -9.68 -48.10 -39.69
C LYS A 100 -9.70 -46.58 -39.91
N SER A 101 -10.41 -46.09 -40.94
CA SER A 101 -10.58 -44.66 -41.23
C SER A 101 -11.23 -43.93 -40.06
N ARG A 102 -12.19 -44.61 -39.43
CA ARG A 102 -12.95 -44.15 -38.27
C ARG A 102 -12.10 -43.99 -37.01
N LEU A 103 -11.22 -44.96 -36.71
CA LEU A 103 -10.29 -44.89 -35.58
C LEU A 103 -9.23 -43.80 -35.76
N ILE A 104 -8.77 -43.57 -36.99
CA ILE A 104 -7.82 -42.51 -37.32
C ILE A 104 -8.41 -41.15 -36.91
N VAL A 105 -9.63 -40.82 -37.35
CA VAL A 105 -10.27 -39.53 -36.99
C VAL A 105 -10.46 -39.39 -35.48
N ALA A 106 -10.88 -40.46 -34.79
CA ALA A 106 -11.07 -40.44 -33.33
C ALA A 106 -9.76 -40.20 -32.55
N ALA A 107 -8.62 -40.68 -33.07
CA ALA A 107 -7.31 -40.45 -32.47
C ALA A 107 -6.73 -39.06 -32.81
N TRP A 108 -6.97 -38.56 -34.02
CA TRP A 108 -6.42 -37.27 -34.45
C TRP A 108 -7.07 -36.06 -33.77
N ILE A 109 -8.36 -36.13 -33.43
CA ILE A 109 -9.05 -35.03 -32.73
C ILE A 109 -8.41 -34.68 -31.38
N PRO A 110 -8.18 -35.63 -30.44
CA PRO A 110 -7.53 -35.31 -29.16
C PRO A 110 -6.05 -34.92 -29.34
N ILE A 111 -5.35 -35.48 -30.32
CA ILE A 111 -3.96 -35.12 -30.62
C ILE A 111 -3.88 -33.67 -31.12
N LEU A 112 -4.74 -33.28 -32.05
CA LEU A 112 -4.79 -31.91 -32.57
C LEU A 112 -5.25 -30.92 -31.49
N ALA A 113 -6.18 -31.31 -30.61
CA ALA A 113 -6.59 -30.49 -29.48
C ALA A 113 -5.45 -30.29 -28.46
N ALA A 114 -4.71 -31.37 -28.14
CA ALA A 114 -3.53 -31.29 -27.27
C ALA A 114 -2.43 -30.43 -27.90
N MET A 115 -2.19 -30.58 -29.20
CA MET A 115 -1.21 -29.79 -29.94
C MET A 115 -1.61 -28.30 -30.01
N ALA A 116 -2.87 -28.00 -30.26
CA ALA A 116 -3.40 -26.63 -30.20
C ALA A 116 -3.24 -26.03 -28.80
N TYR A 117 -3.52 -26.80 -27.74
CA TYR A 117 -3.32 -26.39 -26.35
C TYR A 117 -1.83 -26.14 -25.99
N LEU A 118 -0.91 -26.85 -26.63
CA LEU A 118 0.53 -26.63 -26.48
C LEU A 118 1.03 -25.42 -27.29
N LEU A 119 0.45 -25.15 -28.47
CA LEU A 119 0.87 -24.07 -29.38
C LEU A 119 0.25 -22.70 -29.04
N ILE A 120 -0.96 -22.65 -28.47
CA ILE A 120 -1.71 -21.40 -28.20
C ILE A 120 -1.33 -20.75 -26.86
N GLY A 121 -0.62 -21.45 -25.98
CA GLY A 121 -0.28 -20.95 -24.65
C GLY A 121 1.15 -20.44 -24.56
N ASN A 122 1.36 -19.12 -24.68
CA ASN A 122 2.53 -18.50 -24.04
C ASN A 122 2.28 -18.51 -22.51
N ARG A 123 2.65 -19.63 -21.84
CA ARG A 123 2.32 -19.91 -20.43
C ARG A 123 3.19 -19.17 -19.43
N THR A 124 4.26 -18.53 -19.89
CA THR A 124 5.26 -17.86 -19.06
C THR A 124 4.66 -16.76 -18.18
N PRO A 125 3.81 -15.81 -18.65
CA PRO A 125 3.45 -14.67 -17.81
C PRO A 125 2.61 -15.02 -16.58
N VAL A 126 1.71 -16.00 -16.68
CA VAL A 126 0.81 -16.39 -15.58
C VAL A 126 1.50 -17.33 -14.59
N PHE A 127 2.30 -18.27 -15.08
CA PHE A 127 3.08 -19.18 -14.23
C PHE A 127 4.27 -18.46 -13.57
N ASP A 128 4.89 -17.51 -14.27
CA ASP A 128 5.89 -16.61 -13.70
C ASP A 128 5.24 -15.68 -12.66
N SER A 129 4.03 -15.15 -12.89
CA SER A 129 3.34 -14.34 -11.86
C SER A 129 3.01 -15.16 -10.60
N TRP A 130 2.55 -16.40 -10.75
CA TRP A 130 2.26 -17.28 -9.61
C TRP A 130 3.53 -17.70 -8.83
N THR A 131 4.61 -18.01 -9.54
CA THR A 131 5.90 -18.33 -8.91
C THR A 131 6.62 -17.08 -8.38
N SER A 132 6.34 -15.89 -8.92
CA SER A 132 6.87 -14.61 -8.42
C SER A 132 6.17 -14.19 -7.13
N GLU A 133 4.86 -14.39 -7.00
CA GLU A 133 4.12 -14.08 -5.76
C GLU A 133 4.65 -14.90 -4.55
N ASP A 134 4.90 -16.20 -4.75
CA ASP A 134 5.45 -17.08 -3.69
C ASP A 134 6.91 -16.73 -3.35
N LYS A 135 7.73 -16.40 -4.37
CA LYS A 135 9.12 -15.95 -4.16
C LYS A 135 9.18 -14.60 -3.44
N VAL A 136 8.35 -13.63 -3.82
CA VAL A 136 8.30 -12.32 -3.17
C VAL A 136 7.78 -12.45 -1.74
N GLY A 137 6.80 -13.34 -1.49
CA GLY A 137 6.33 -13.65 -0.14
C GLY A 137 7.40 -14.26 0.77
N GLN A 138 8.24 -15.17 0.24
CA GLN A 138 9.38 -15.72 0.98
C GLN A 138 10.46 -14.68 1.24
N VAL A 139 10.82 -13.87 0.25
CA VAL A 139 11.76 -12.74 0.43
C VAL A 139 11.23 -11.75 1.47
N ALA A 140 9.93 -11.45 1.44
CA ALA A 140 9.30 -10.61 2.46
C ALA A 140 9.39 -11.22 3.86
N ASP A 141 9.11 -12.52 4.01
CA ASP A 141 9.29 -13.22 5.29
C ASP A 141 10.75 -13.19 5.76
N ASP A 142 11.69 -13.46 4.86
CA ASP A 142 13.11 -13.52 5.18
C ASP A 142 13.67 -12.13 5.58
N LEU A 143 13.19 -11.05 4.95
CA LEU A 143 13.51 -9.68 5.37
C LEU A 143 12.92 -9.35 6.73
N LEU A 144 11.64 -9.69 6.94
CA LEU A 144 10.92 -9.40 8.19
C LEU A 144 11.45 -10.22 9.39
N THR A 145 12.01 -11.40 9.14
CA THR A 145 12.61 -12.28 10.14
C THR A 145 14.13 -12.12 10.26
N ALA A 146 14.71 -11.13 9.58
CA ALA A 146 16.14 -10.85 9.58
C ALA A 146 17.04 -12.03 9.12
N LYS A 147 16.52 -12.92 8.26
CA LYS A 147 17.34 -13.93 7.57
C LYS A 147 18.16 -13.33 6.43
N ILE A 148 17.67 -12.24 5.84
CA ILE A 148 18.37 -11.44 4.83
C ILE A 148 18.25 -9.96 5.18
N ASP A 149 19.33 -9.20 5.00
CA ASP A 149 19.35 -7.77 5.33
C ASP A 149 18.91 -6.87 4.17
N LYS A 150 19.09 -7.34 2.93
CA LYS A 150 18.81 -6.57 1.72
C LYS A 150 17.97 -7.39 0.74
N PRO A 151 16.93 -6.78 0.15
CA PRO A 151 16.17 -7.44 -0.88
C PRO A 151 17.08 -7.76 -2.08
N PRO A 152 16.95 -8.94 -2.71
CA PRO A 152 17.65 -9.24 -3.95
C PRO A 152 17.21 -8.29 -5.06
N LYS A 153 18.11 -7.98 -6.01
CA LYS A 153 17.88 -6.96 -7.06
C LYS A 153 16.57 -7.15 -7.83
N TRP A 154 16.24 -8.39 -8.20
CA TRP A 154 14.99 -8.71 -8.90
C TRP A 154 13.73 -8.38 -8.07
N ALA A 155 13.80 -8.43 -6.73
CA ALA A 155 12.68 -8.11 -5.85
C ALA A 155 12.50 -6.59 -5.71
N THR A 156 13.58 -5.81 -5.85
CA THR A 156 13.51 -4.34 -5.85
C THR A 156 12.99 -3.75 -7.15
N GLU A 157 13.16 -4.44 -8.28
CA GLU A 157 12.59 -4.03 -9.58
C GLU A 157 11.05 -3.93 -9.52
N ASN A 158 10.43 -4.78 -8.71
CA ASN A 158 9.00 -4.77 -8.41
C ASN A 158 8.70 -4.26 -6.99
N GLY A 159 9.34 -3.17 -6.56
CA GLY A 159 9.28 -2.67 -5.16
C GLY A 159 7.88 -2.58 -4.56
N ARG A 160 6.85 -2.22 -5.35
CA ARG A 160 5.44 -2.20 -4.88
C ARG A 160 4.91 -3.57 -4.46
N GLN A 161 5.25 -4.63 -5.18
CA GLN A 161 4.83 -5.99 -4.84
C GLN A 161 5.51 -6.45 -3.56
N LEU A 162 6.80 -6.15 -3.39
CA LEU A 162 7.54 -6.47 -2.16
C LEU A 162 6.94 -5.77 -0.93
N ILE A 163 6.62 -4.47 -1.04
CA ILE A 163 5.98 -3.72 0.06
C ILE A 163 4.63 -4.35 0.41
N SER A 164 3.80 -4.64 -0.59
CA SER A 164 2.48 -5.25 -0.37
C SER A 164 2.60 -6.65 0.27
N ALA A 165 3.57 -7.46 -0.17
CA ALA A 165 3.85 -8.76 0.43
C ALA A 165 4.35 -8.63 1.87
N MET A 166 5.23 -7.68 2.18
CA MET A 166 5.70 -7.41 3.54
C MET A 166 4.55 -6.94 4.44
N GLN A 167 3.74 -5.98 4.00
CA GLN A 167 2.54 -5.54 4.74
C GLN A 167 1.59 -6.71 5.01
N THR A 168 1.26 -7.50 3.99
CA THR A 168 0.39 -8.67 4.13
C THR A 168 0.97 -9.68 5.11
N ASN A 169 2.27 -9.95 5.05
CA ASN A 169 2.95 -10.86 5.96
C ASN A 169 2.93 -10.33 7.40
N VAL A 170 3.20 -9.05 7.63
CA VAL A 170 3.11 -8.41 8.95
C VAL A 170 1.68 -8.47 9.48
N HIS A 171 0.66 -8.24 8.66
CA HIS A 171 -0.74 -8.34 9.09
C HIS A 171 -1.16 -9.78 9.42
N ARG A 172 -0.60 -10.79 8.74
CA ARG A 172 -0.83 -12.21 9.10
C ARG A 172 -0.16 -12.58 10.42
N ASN A 173 0.95 -11.92 10.76
CA ASN A 173 1.72 -12.11 12.00
C ASN A 173 1.66 -10.84 12.86
N ALA A 174 0.45 -10.31 13.08
CA ALA A 174 0.23 -8.98 13.65
C ALA A 174 0.61 -8.85 15.14
N ASP A 175 0.97 -9.95 15.78
CA ASP A 175 1.46 -10.09 17.14
C ASP A 175 2.99 -10.04 17.26
N ASP A 176 3.73 -10.20 16.15
CA ASP A 176 5.19 -10.19 16.14
C ASP A 176 5.74 -8.74 16.09
N PRO A 177 6.31 -8.22 17.19
CA PRO A 177 6.83 -6.85 17.25
C PRO A 177 8.01 -6.61 16.30
N ASN A 178 8.83 -7.63 16.02
CA ASN A 178 10.01 -7.49 15.17
C ASN A 178 9.64 -7.30 13.70
N ARG A 179 8.57 -7.96 13.25
CA ARG A 179 8.05 -7.77 11.89
C ARG A 179 7.55 -6.34 11.69
N TRP A 180 6.86 -5.77 12.69
CA TRP A 180 6.47 -4.36 12.67
C TRP A 180 7.68 -3.41 12.65
N MET A 181 8.73 -3.71 13.43
CA MET A 181 9.99 -2.96 13.39
C MET A 181 10.62 -2.99 11.99
N ARG A 182 10.83 -4.18 11.40
CA ARG A 182 11.43 -4.31 10.05
C ARG A 182 10.60 -3.63 8.97
N LEU A 183 9.27 -3.71 9.06
CA LEU A 183 8.40 -2.97 8.15
C LEU A 183 8.61 -1.45 8.28
N SER A 184 8.85 -0.94 9.48
CA SER A 184 9.15 0.47 9.67
C SER A 184 10.48 0.90 9.05
N GLU A 185 11.51 0.06 9.13
CA GLU A 185 12.82 0.32 8.51
C GLU A 185 12.69 0.42 6.99
N LEU A 186 11.88 -0.44 6.38
CA LEU A 186 11.54 -0.34 4.97
C LEU A 186 10.87 1.01 4.66
N PHE A 187 9.87 1.42 5.44
CA PHE A 187 9.22 2.72 5.24
C PHE A 187 10.18 3.90 5.42
N LEU A 188 11.09 3.84 6.40
CA LEU A 188 12.14 4.85 6.58
C LEU A 188 13.08 4.91 5.37
N SER A 189 13.46 3.76 4.80
CA SER A 189 14.30 3.71 3.59
C SER A 189 13.65 4.34 2.35
N MET A 190 12.32 4.45 2.36
CA MET A 190 11.52 5.10 1.31
C MET A 190 11.08 6.52 1.69
N GLU A 191 11.62 7.07 2.78
CA GLU A 191 11.26 8.39 3.31
C GLU A 191 9.77 8.51 3.73
N ALA A 192 9.06 7.39 3.84
CA ALA A 192 7.67 7.31 4.27
C ALA A 192 7.56 7.33 5.81
N THR A 193 7.98 8.44 6.42
CA THR A 193 8.11 8.59 7.87
C THR A 193 6.81 8.39 8.65
N GLY A 194 5.65 8.81 8.09
CA GLY A 194 4.34 8.60 8.69
C GLY A 194 4.00 7.12 8.86
N SER A 195 4.13 6.33 7.79
CA SER A 195 3.89 4.87 7.81
C SER A 195 4.90 4.14 8.69
N ALA A 196 6.16 4.60 8.70
CA ALA A 196 7.18 4.07 9.60
C ALA A 196 6.80 4.27 11.07
N LEU A 197 6.35 5.48 11.43
CA LEU A 197 5.93 5.79 12.80
C LEU A 197 4.73 4.95 13.23
N GLU A 198 3.77 4.71 12.34
CA GLU A 198 2.62 3.83 12.62
C GLU A 198 3.06 2.40 12.91
N ALA A 199 3.94 1.83 12.07
CA ALA A 199 4.50 0.50 12.27
C ALA A 199 5.31 0.41 13.58
N LEU A 200 6.18 1.38 13.87
CA LEU A 200 6.94 1.45 15.13
C LEU A 200 6.03 1.59 16.35
N SER A 201 4.97 2.39 16.24
CA SER A 201 3.99 2.54 17.30
C SER A 201 3.31 1.22 17.63
N ARG A 202 3.01 0.40 16.60
CA ARG A 202 2.49 -0.96 16.79
C ARG A 202 3.53 -1.90 17.40
N ALA A 203 4.77 -1.87 16.93
CA ALA A 203 5.88 -2.64 17.49
C ALA A 203 6.08 -2.34 18.99
N TYR A 204 6.10 -1.05 19.35
CA TYR A 204 6.26 -0.60 20.73
C TYR A 204 5.09 -1.02 21.64
N ARG A 205 3.85 -0.97 21.14
CA ARG A 205 2.68 -1.48 21.91
C ARG A 205 2.77 -2.98 22.19
N LEU A 206 3.37 -3.76 21.29
CA LEU A 206 3.51 -5.21 21.43
C LEU A 206 4.67 -5.60 22.35
N ALA A 207 5.79 -4.87 22.28
CA ALA A 207 6.97 -5.13 23.09
C ALA A 207 7.56 -3.82 23.66
N PRO A 208 6.89 -3.18 24.64
CA PRO A 208 7.35 -1.91 25.22
C PRO A 208 8.67 -2.05 25.99
N ASP A 209 9.00 -3.27 26.41
CA ASP A 209 10.20 -3.58 27.17
C ASP A 209 11.43 -3.81 26.29
N ASN A 210 11.26 -3.98 24.97
CA ASN A 210 12.36 -4.12 24.04
C ASN A 210 13.04 -2.76 23.83
N GLU A 211 14.30 -2.64 24.26
CA GLU A 211 15.08 -1.39 24.23
C GLU A 211 15.26 -0.83 22.81
N GLU A 212 15.53 -1.70 21.83
CA GLU A 212 15.71 -1.31 20.42
C GLU A 212 14.41 -0.74 19.85
N ILE A 213 13.28 -1.42 20.10
CA ILE A 213 11.96 -0.95 19.65
C ILE A 213 11.56 0.36 20.29
N ALA A 214 11.71 0.47 21.61
CA ALA A 214 11.40 1.69 22.33
C ALA A 214 12.28 2.86 21.85
N THR A 215 13.57 2.62 21.63
CA THR A 215 14.53 3.64 21.17
C THR A 215 14.18 4.12 19.77
N THR A 216 13.98 3.21 18.81
CA THR A 216 13.68 3.59 17.42
C THR A 216 12.32 4.27 17.32
N TYR A 217 11.31 3.83 18.07
CA TYR A 217 10.02 4.51 18.15
C TYR A 217 10.19 5.94 18.69
N ALA A 218 10.90 6.11 19.80
CA ALA A 218 11.14 7.43 20.39
C ALA A 218 11.91 8.35 19.45
N GLN A 219 12.96 7.84 18.79
CA GLN A 219 13.77 8.59 17.84
C GLN A 219 12.95 9.03 16.62
N THR A 220 12.25 8.10 15.96
CA THR A 220 11.43 8.42 14.80
C THR A 220 10.34 9.42 15.16
N SER A 221 9.64 9.21 16.28
CA SER A 221 8.61 10.13 16.74
C SER A 221 9.16 11.52 17.05
N PHE A 222 10.35 11.60 17.66
CA PHE A 222 11.01 12.86 17.96
C PHE A 222 11.28 13.67 16.69
N PHE A 223 11.86 13.05 15.66
CA PHE A 223 12.17 13.75 14.40
C PHE A 223 10.93 14.05 13.55
N VAL A 224 9.91 13.18 13.56
CA VAL A 224 8.62 13.46 12.92
C VAL A 224 7.94 14.67 13.56
N ASN A 225 8.08 14.84 14.88
CA ASN A 225 7.61 16.02 15.60
C ASN A 225 8.63 17.18 15.55
N GLU A 226 9.43 17.24 14.48
CA GLU A 226 10.46 18.24 14.19
C GLU A 226 11.57 18.39 15.25
N GLY A 227 11.68 17.45 16.19
CA GLY A 227 12.57 17.52 17.34
C GLY A 227 11.92 18.08 18.62
N GLN A 228 10.58 18.17 18.67
CA GLN A 228 9.85 18.50 19.90
C GLN A 228 9.79 17.25 20.80
N LEU A 229 10.08 17.45 22.08
CA LEU A 229 9.97 16.40 23.09
C LEU A 229 8.61 16.49 23.80
N ASP A 230 7.61 15.85 23.21
CA ASP A 230 6.30 15.75 23.82
C ASP A 230 6.30 14.87 25.09
N ALA A 231 5.22 14.97 25.87
CA ALA A 231 5.09 14.27 27.14
C ALA A 231 5.07 12.72 26.99
N ASN A 232 4.62 12.20 25.85
CA ASN A 232 4.56 10.76 25.61
C ASN A 232 5.98 10.22 25.34
N ILE A 233 6.70 10.82 24.39
CA ILE A 233 8.06 10.40 24.03
C ILE A 233 9.03 10.62 25.18
N ARG A 234 8.87 11.71 25.95
CA ARG A 234 9.60 11.90 27.21
C ARG A 234 9.44 10.71 28.17
N ARG A 235 8.23 10.18 28.31
CA ARG A 235 7.96 9.01 29.17
C ARG A 235 8.64 7.75 28.63
N VAL A 236 8.62 7.54 27.31
CA VAL A 236 9.31 6.40 26.66
C VAL A 236 10.82 6.49 26.91
N LEU A 237 11.43 7.66 26.67
CA LEU A 237 12.86 7.88 26.92
C LEU A 237 13.23 7.70 28.39
N GLN A 238 12.40 8.20 29.31
CA GLN A 238 12.58 7.97 30.75
C GLN A 238 12.50 6.49 31.12
N ALA A 239 11.60 5.72 30.52
CA ALA A 239 11.51 4.27 30.76
C ALA A 239 12.77 3.53 30.25
N ILE A 240 13.30 3.92 29.08
CA ILE A 240 14.58 3.40 28.57
C ILE A 240 15.70 3.71 29.56
N LEU A 241 15.83 4.98 29.98
CA LEU A 241 16.89 5.44 30.87
C LEU A 241 16.77 4.89 32.29
N ALA A 242 15.57 4.51 32.73
CA ALA A 242 15.36 3.83 34.02
C ALA A 242 15.96 2.41 34.02
N LYS A 243 15.91 1.72 32.87
CA LYS A 243 16.51 0.39 32.69
C LYS A 243 17.99 0.46 32.37
N ASN A 244 18.36 1.40 31.49
CA ASN A 244 19.71 1.61 31.02
C ASN A 244 20.10 3.10 31.14
N PRO A 245 20.62 3.52 32.31
CA PRO A 245 20.97 4.92 32.55
C PRO A 245 22.05 5.47 31.61
N GLN A 246 22.84 4.61 30.97
CA GLN A 246 23.94 4.95 30.06
C GLN A 246 23.53 4.87 28.58
N HIS A 247 22.22 4.74 28.29
CA HIS A 247 21.74 4.64 26.91
C HIS A 247 21.94 5.97 26.15
N GLU A 248 23.04 6.05 25.38
CA GLU A 248 23.54 7.29 24.76
C GLU A 248 22.50 8.00 23.89
N ARG A 249 21.80 7.27 23.01
CA ARG A 249 20.79 7.88 22.13
C ARG A 249 19.63 8.48 22.93
N ALA A 250 19.26 7.86 24.03
CA ALA A 250 18.15 8.35 24.85
C ALA A 250 18.56 9.61 25.62
N GLN A 251 19.78 9.66 26.14
CA GLN A 251 20.34 10.87 26.76
C GLN A 251 20.46 12.02 25.74
N MET A 252 20.90 11.73 24.52
CA MET A 252 21.01 12.73 23.45
C MET A 252 19.64 13.30 23.05
N LEU A 253 18.64 12.45 22.85
CA LEU A 253 17.27 12.90 22.54
C LEU A 253 16.67 13.74 23.67
N MET A 254 16.93 13.37 24.93
CA MET A 254 16.56 14.20 26.08
C MET A 254 17.27 15.57 26.04
N ALA A 255 18.58 15.61 25.81
CA ALA A 255 19.32 16.87 25.71
C ALA A 255 18.77 17.79 24.61
N MET A 256 18.57 17.27 23.41
CA MET A 256 18.02 18.01 22.27
C MET A 256 16.59 18.51 22.56
N GLY A 257 15.75 17.62 23.08
CA GLY A 257 14.37 17.94 23.43
C GLY A 257 14.23 19.00 24.51
N GLU A 258 15.04 18.93 25.55
CA GLU A 258 15.07 19.93 26.63
C GLU A 258 15.60 21.27 26.12
N THR A 259 16.59 21.27 25.23
CA THR A 259 17.09 22.49 24.59
C THR A 259 15.98 23.20 23.82
N ARG A 260 15.23 22.45 23.01
CA ARG A 260 14.13 22.99 22.21
C ARG A 260 12.94 23.44 23.06
N SER A 261 12.76 22.80 24.22
CA SER A 261 11.75 23.20 25.23
C SER A 261 12.20 24.36 26.12
N SER A 262 13.37 24.98 25.84
CA SER A 262 13.99 26.02 26.66
C SER A 262 14.32 25.61 28.12
N ASN A 263 14.38 24.30 28.39
CA ASN A 263 14.80 23.74 29.67
C ASN A 263 16.34 23.59 29.71
N PHE A 264 17.06 24.70 29.56
CA PHE A 264 18.51 24.68 29.34
C PHE A 264 19.31 23.99 30.44
N ALA A 265 18.93 24.18 31.71
CA ALA A 265 19.56 23.47 32.84
C ALA A 265 19.43 21.94 32.74
N GLN A 266 18.26 21.45 32.31
CA GLN A 266 18.03 20.02 32.11
C GLN A 266 18.81 19.51 30.89
N ALA A 267 18.85 20.28 29.81
CA ALA A 267 19.64 19.95 28.63
C ALA A 267 21.13 19.80 28.97
N GLN A 268 21.70 20.76 29.70
CA GLN A 268 23.08 20.69 30.20
C GLN A 268 23.31 19.45 31.08
N GLY A 269 22.36 19.15 31.97
CA GLY A 269 22.39 17.95 32.79
C GLY A 269 22.47 16.66 31.98
N TRP A 270 21.71 16.56 30.87
CA TRP A 270 21.74 15.40 29.98
C TRP A 270 23.04 15.32 29.16
N ILE A 271 23.52 16.44 28.62
CA ILE A 271 24.80 16.50 27.89
C ILE A 271 25.94 16.01 28.78
N LYS A 272 26.00 16.48 30.03
CA LYS A 272 27.03 16.07 31.00
C LYS A 272 26.97 14.56 31.31
N ARG A 273 25.76 13.99 31.44
CA ARG A 273 25.59 12.53 31.63
C ARG A 273 26.05 11.75 30.41
N LEU A 274 25.78 12.25 29.21
CA LEU A 274 26.22 11.65 27.94
C LEU A 274 27.74 11.69 27.78
N GLN A 275 28.37 12.82 28.07
CA GLN A 275 29.84 12.94 28.11
C GLN A 275 30.44 11.92 29.09
N GLY A 276 29.88 11.81 30.31
CA GLY A 276 30.33 10.82 31.29
C GLY A 276 30.16 9.37 30.83
N SER A 277 29.07 9.05 30.12
CA SER A 277 28.79 7.72 29.58
C SER A 277 29.76 7.34 28.46
N ILE A 278 30.13 8.29 27.61
CA ILE A 278 31.09 8.09 26.51
C ILE A 278 32.52 7.93 27.05
N VAL A 279 32.96 8.79 27.98
CA VAL A 279 34.31 8.73 28.58
C VAL A 279 34.55 7.41 29.31
N ALA A 280 33.50 6.81 29.89
CA ALA A 280 33.60 5.53 30.57
C ALA A 280 33.88 4.34 29.64
N LYS A 281 33.69 4.48 28.32
CA LYS A 281 33.92 3.42 27.34
C LYS A 281 35.36 3.49 26.80
N PRO A 282 36.04 2.35 26.61
CA PRO A 282 37.35 2.33 25.98
C PRO A 282 37.25 2.78 24.51
N GLY A 283 38.23 3.56 24.04
CA GLY A 283 38.30 4.03 22.65
C GLY A 283 38.68 5.52 22.54
N ASP A 284 38.94 5.97 21.31
CA ASP A 284 39.10 7.39 21.01
C ASP A 284 37.73 8.03 20.79
N HIS A 285 37.32 8.87 21.73
CA HIS A 285 36.05 9.59 21.71
C HIS A 285 36.23 11.10 21.50
N THR A 286 37.43 11.55 21.11
CA THR A 286 37.78 12.97 21.02
C THR A 286 36.78 13.76 20.18
N LYS A 287 36.37 13.20 19.03
CA LYS A 287 35.37 13.84 18.14
C LYS A 287 33.99 13.92 18.77
N ALA A 288 33.51 12.84 19.41
CA ALA A 288 32.20 12.81 20.03
C ALA A 288 32.12 13.80 21.20
N LEU A 289 33.17 13.89 22.01
CA LEU A 289 33.26 14.85 23.11
C LEU A 289 33.31 16.29 22.62
N ALA A 290 34.08 16.57 21.57
CA ALA A 290 34.11 17.90 20.94
C ALA A 290 32.72 18.33 20.44
N SER A 291 31.98 17.44 19.77
CA SER A 291 30.61 17.75 19.34
C SER A 291 29.64 17.99 20.51
N LEU A 292 29.83 17.31 21.65
CA LEU A 292 29.04 17.54 22.86
C LEU A 292 29.41 18.86 23.55
N ASP A 293 30.68 19.26 23.51
CA ASP A 293 31.13 20.57 24.01
C ASP A 293 30.56 21.69 23.15
N GLU A 294 30.53 21.54 21.82
CA GLU A 294 29.86 22.47 20.90
C GLU A 294 28.36 22.59 21.22
N LEU A 295 27.68 21.45 21.43
CA LEU A 295 26.28 21.44 21.83
C LEU A 295 26.08 22.13 23.20
N SER A 296 26.94 21.86 24.18
CA SER A 296 26.90 22.51 25.50
C SER A 296 27.09 24.03 25.39
N ASN A 297 28.01 24.49 24.54
CA ASN A 297 28.22 25.92 24.27
C ASN A 297 27.01 26.56 23.57
N TYR A 298 26.40 25.86 22.61
CA TYR A 298 25.17 26.29 21.97
C TYR A 298 24.04 26.45 23.00
N VAL A 299 23.79 25.43 23.83
CA VAL A 299 22.77 25.48 24.90
C VAL A 299 23.03 26.63 25.87
N SER A 300 24.28 26.83 26.29
CA SER A 300 24.65 27.95 27.19
C SER A 300 24.42 29.31 26.55
N THR A 301 24.66 29.43 25.24
CA THR A 301 24.42 30.68 24.50
C THR A 301 22.92 30.96 24.38
N GLN A 302 22.12 29.93 24.07
CA GLN A 302 20.67 30.02 24.03
C GLN A 302 20.09 30.39 25.41
N GLU A 303 20.62 29.81 26.49
CA GLU A 303 20.23 30.16 27.86
C GLU A 303 20.50 31.63 28.18
N LYS A 304 21.68 32.15 27.84
CA LYS A 304 22.00 33.58 28.01
C LYS A 304 21.03 34.46 27.22
N GLN A 305 20.77 34.12 25.95
CA GLN A 305 19.80 34.85 25.12
C GLN A 305 18.39 34.83 25.70
N ALA A 306 17.98 33.73 26.35
CA ALA A 306 16.69 33.60 27.03
C ALA A 306 16.61 34.40 28.34
N LEU A 307 17.72 34.44 29.09
CA LEU A 307 17.85 35.23 30.33
C LEU A 307 17.91 36.73 30.04
N GLU A 308 18.40 37.14 28.87
CA GLU A 308 18.40 38.54 28.43
C GLU A 308 17.04 38.93 27.83
N GLY A 309 16.02 39.00 28.68
CA GLY A 309 14.66 39.32 28.30
C GLY A 309 13.99 40.32 29.23
N ILE A 310 12.73 40.62 28.92
CA ILE A 310 11.83 41.50 29.65
C ILE A 310 10.59 40.69 30.00
N ASP A 311 10.22 40.67 31.27
CA ASP A 311 8.97 40.07 31.75
C ASP A 311 7.82 41.06 31.55
N VAL A 312 6.88 40.67 30.71
CA VAL A 312 5.67 41.42 30.38
C VAL A 312 4.49 40.79 31.09
N THR A 313 3.86 41.54 31.98
CA THR A 313 2.60 41.15 32.62
C THR A 313 1.46 41.80 31.86
N VAL A 314 0.67 41.00 31.16
CA VAL A 314 -0.52 41.46 30.43
C VAL A 314 -1.73 41.28 31.32
N LYS A 315 -2.46 42.38 31.59
CA LYS A 315 -3.73 42.39 32.31
C LYS A 315 -4.85 42.81 31.38
N ILE A 316 -5.97 42.10 31.42
CA ILE A 316 -7.17 42.50 30.68
C ILE A 316 -8.08 43.28 31.62
N ASN A 317 -8.54 44.44 31.15
CA ASN A 317 -9.55 45.20 31.85
C ASN A 317 -10.83 44.36 32.05
N ALA A 318 -11.41 44.41 33.25
CA ALA A 318 -12.55 43.57 33.60
C ALA A 318 -13.75 43.72 32.65
N ASN A 319 -13.94 44.90 32.06
CA ASN A 319 -15.03 45.17 31.12
C ASN A 319 -14.84 44.49 29.75
N LEU A 320 -13.59 44.13 29.39
CA LEU A 320 -13.26 43.48 28.13
C LEU A 320 -13.16 41.96 28.25
N LEU A 321 -13.06 41.42 29.46
CA LEU A 321 -13.03 39.96 29.69
C LEU A 321 -14.16 39.20 28.99
N PRO A 322 -15.43 39.68 28.97
CA PRO A 322 -16.51 38.99 28.29
C PRO A 322 -16.39 38.94 26.76
N LEU A 323 -15.53 39.79 26.16
CA LEU A 323 -15.32 39.85 24.72
C LEU A 323 -14.27 38.85 24.24
N VAL A 324 -13.48 38.28 25.15
CA VAL A 324 -12.41 37.32 24.85
C VAL A 324 -13.01 35.95 24.54
N LYS A 325 -12.63 35.37 23.40
CA LYS A 325 -13.07 34.03 22.95
C LYS A 325 -11.98 33.00 23.17
N ALA A 326 -12.34 31.72 23.11
CA ALA A 326 -11.42 30.61 23.37
C ALA A 326 -10.39 30.38 22.24
N ASP A 327 -10.72 30.79 21.02
CA ASP A 327 -9.91 30.71 19.81
C ASP A 327 -9.04 31.95 19.57
N ASP A 328 -9.18 32.98 20.42
CA ASP A 328 -8.40 34.20 20.33
C ASP A 328 -6.89 33.94 20.50
N VAL A 329 -6.11 34.88 19.97
CA VAL A 329 -4.64 34.83 20.03
C VAL A 329 -4.10 36.11 20.66
N LEU A 330 -3.27 35.97 21.68
CA LEU A 330 -2.53 37.08 22.28
C LEU A 330 -1.21 37.31 21.52
N PHE A 331 -1.06 38.52 21.00
CA PHE A 331 0.19 39.04 20.47
C PHE A 331 0.82 39.99 21.47
N VAL A 332 2.07 39.73 21.85
CA VAL A 332 2.89 40.64 22.66
C VAL A 332 4.15 40.97 21.88
N ALA A 333 4.47 42.24 21.74
CA ALA A 333 5.61 42.69 20.96
C ALA A 333 6.34 43.86 21.63
N ILE A 334 7.66 43.88 21.49
CA ILE A 334 8.55 44.98 21.88
C ILE A 334 9.07 45.61 20.60
N ARG A 335 8.77 46.89 20.38
CA ARG A 335 9.14 47.62 19.15
C ARG A 335 9.64 49.03 19.45
N ASP A 336 10.24 49.67 18.47
CA ASP A 336 10.61 51.09 18.55
C ASP A 336 9.33 51.95 18.67
N VAL A 337 9.37 53.00 19.51
CA VAL A 337 8.30 54.01 19.61
C VAL A 337 8.02 54.71 18.27
N LYS A 338 9.02 54.81 17.38
CA LYS A 338 8.89 55.36 16.02
C LYS A 338 8.17 54.41 15.06
N GLY A 339 7.88 53.17 15.49
CA GLY A 339 7.29 52.12 14.67
C GLY A 339 8.33 51.25 13.96
N GLY A 340 7.85 50.42 13.03
CA GLY A 340 8.67 49.42 12.34
C GLY A 340 8.57 48.02 12.96
N PRO A 341 9.37 47.07 12.46
CA PRO A 341 9.32 45.69 12.91
C PRO A 341 9.76 45.56 14.38
N PRO A 342 9.16 44.62 15.13
CA PRO A 342 9.50 44.40 16.53
C PRO A 342 10.90 43.80 16.69
N PHE A 343 11.52 44.08 17.85
CA PHE A 343 12.77 43.47 18.29
C PHE A 343 12.54 42.12 19.00
N ALA A 344 11.35 41.92 19.55
CA ALA A 344 10.90 40.65 20.08
C ALA A 344 9.38 40.56 19.96
N ALA A 345 8.84 39.42 19.54
CA ALA A 345 7.41 39.22 19.42
C ALA A 345 7.01 37.78 19.74
N LYS A 346 5.89 37.61 20.46
CA LYS A 346 5.27 36.32 20.72
C LYS A 346 3.83 36.30 20.26
N ARG A 347 3.46 35.16 19.65
CA ARG A 347 2.09 34.75 19.37
C ARG A 347 1.73 33.63 20.34
N LEU A 348 0.72 33.85 21.18
CA LEU A 348 0.37 32.94 22.26
C LEU A 348 -1.13 32.62 22.21
N PRO A 349 -1.55 31.38 22.50
CA PRO A 349 -2.95 31.05 22.61
C PRO A 349 -3.55 31.77 23.83
N ILE A 350 -4.80 32.23 23.74
CA ILE A 350 -5.44 32.97 24.83
C ILE A 350 -5.55 32.19 26.15
N SER A 351 -5.49 30.85 26.08
CA SER A 351 -5.51 29.95 27.23
C SER A 351 -4.37 30.18 28.25
N ILE A 352 -3.35 30.96 27.90
CA ILE A 352 -2.30 31.35 28.86
C ILE A 352 -2.80 32.35 29.91
N ILE A 353 -3.85 33.11 29.59
CA ILE A 353 -4.42 34.13 30.48
C ILE A 353 -5.25 33.43 31.54
N LYS A 354 -4.80 33.52 32.79
CA LYS A 354 -5.48 32.93 33.94
C LYS A 354 -5.98 34.07 34.81
N GLN A 355 -7.29 34.06 35.10
CA GLN A 355 -7.93 35.10 35.93
C GLN A 355 -7.71 36.53 35.39
N GLY A 356 -7.63 36.69 34.06
CA GLY A 356 -7.45 38.01 33.41
C GLY A 356 -6.01 38.52 33.36
N GLU A 357 -5.02 37.72 33.76
CA GLU A 357 -3.61 38.08 33.74
C GLU A 357 -2.72 36.98 33.14
N ALA A 358 -1.64 37.38 32.47
CA ALA A 358 -0.57 36.49 32.01
C ALA A 358 0.80 37.15 32.16
N SER A 359 1.77 36.41 32.69
CA SER A 359 3.18 36.81 32.72
C SER A 359 3.95 36.11 31.61
N ILE A 360 4.60 36.90 30.76
CA ILE A 360 5.23 36.46 29.52
C ILE A 360 6.61 37.07 29.42
N ARG A 361 7.65 36.25 29.36
CA ARG A 361 9.00 36.74 29.08
C ARG A 361 9.20 36.88 27.57
N LEU A 362 9.65 38.04 27.11
CA LEU A 362 10.18 38.22 25.75
C LEU A 362 11.69 38.39 25.82
N SER A 363 12.45 37.62 25.04
CA SER A 363 13.91 37.60 25.04
C SER A 363 14.47 37.76 23.64
N ASN A 364 15.80 37.69 23.50
CA ASN A 364 16.45 37.71 22.20
C ASN A 364 16.09 36.50 21.31
N LEU A 365 15.59 35.41 21.92
CA LEU A 365 15.10 34.25 21.16
C LEU A 365 13.78 34.52 20.43
N ASP A 366 13.08 35.59 20.81
CA ASP A 366 11.80 35.98 20.23
C ASP A 366 11.96 37.04 19.12
N ALA A 367 13.20 37.32 18.72
CA ALA A 367 13.51 38.24 17.63
C ALA A 367 13.14 37.62 16.27
N MET A 368 12.42 38.39 15.45
CA MET A 368 12.05 37.94 14.10
C MET A 368 13.23 38.03 13.10
N MET A 369 14.24 38.84 13.41
CA MET A 369 15.43 39.03 12.59
C MET A 369 16.69 38.85 13.46
N PRO A 370 17.72 38.12 13.01
CA PRO A 370 18.91 37.83 13.81
C PRO A 370 19.69 39.07 14.30
N ASP A 371 19.65 40.17 13.55
CA ASP A 371 20.33 41.43 13.82
C ASP A 371 19.46 42.43 14.62
N ARG A 372 18.15 42.20 14.68
CA ARG A 372 17.18 43.07 15.38
C ARG A 372 16.67 42.40 16.65
N THR A 373 17.50 42.40 17.69
CA THR A 373 17.24 41.77 19.00
C THR A 373 17.08 42.83 20.09
N LEU A 374 16.63 42.44 21.29
CA LEU A 374 16.55 43.36 22.42
C LEU A 374 17.94 43.92 22.79
N ASN A 375 19.00 43.11 22.62
CA ASN A 375 20.37 43.58 22.87
C ASN A 375 20.87 44.60 21.84
N SER A 376 20.54 44.44 20.55
CA SER A 376 20.91 45.46 19.57
C SER A 376 20.16 46.76 19.82
N ALA A 377 18.86 46.70 20.18
CA ALA A 377 18.10 47.87 20.60
C ALA A 377 18.73 48.60 21.81
N ARG A 378 19.17 47.86 22.83
CA ARG A 378 19.87 48.42 24.00
C ARG A 378 21.19 49.06 23.62
N SER A 379 21.97 48.41 22.76
CA SER A 379 23.27 48.92 22.28
C SER A 379 23.12 50.22 21.49
N ASP A 380 22.08 50.29 20.66
CA ASP A 380 21.74 51.46 19.84
C ASP A 380 21.00 52.56 20.61
N LYS A 381 20.71 52.33 21.91
CA LYS A 381 19.92 53.22 22.77
C LYS A 381 18.55 53.56 22.17
N THR A 382 17.93 52.58 21.52
CA THR A 382 16.60 52.71 20.91
C THR A 382 15.54 52.84 22.00
N GLN A 383 14.58 53.75 21.83
CA GLN A 383 13.43 53.86 22.71
C GLN A 383 12.42 52.77 22.37
N LEU A 384 12.22 51.84 23.29
CA LEU A 384 11.34 50.69 23.10
C LEU A 384 9.98 50.91 23.78
N ALA A 385 8.94 50.36 23.17
CA ALA A 385 7.62 50.26 23.75
C ALA A 385 7.08 48.83 23.62
N VAL A 386 6.38 48.40 24.68
CA VAL A 386 5.68 47.11 24.72
C VAL A 386 4.23 47.31 24.33
N VAL A 387 3.75 46.44 23.45
CA VAL A 387 2.37 46.45 22.95
C VAL A 387 1.80 45.05 23.09
N ALA A 388 0.57 44.96 23.61
CA ALA A 388 -0.19 43.72 23.68
C ALA A 388 -1.52 43.88 22.96
N ARG A 389 -1.93 42.85 22.21
CA ARG A 389 -3.20 42.80 21.47
C ARG A 389 -3.76 41.38 21.49
N ILE A 390 -5.05 41.24 21.69
CA ILE A 390 -5.82 40.01 21.49
C ILE A 390 -6.49 40.11 20.13
N SER A 391 -6.24 39.14 19.27
CA SER A 391 -6.79 39.06 17.92
C SER A 391 -7.86 37.98 17.83
N HIS A 392 -9.02 38.32 17.28
CA HIS A 392 -10.11 37.37 17.03
C HIS A 392 -9.90 36.55 15.75
N SER A 393 -9.25 37.12 14.73
CA SER A 393 -8.92 36.41 13.48
C SER A 393 -7.64 35.58 13.58
N GLY A 394 -6.84 35.79 14.62
CA GLY A 394 -5.55 35.14 14.83
C GLY A 394 -4.42 35.70 13.96
N ASN A 395 -4.68 36.77 13.20
CA ASN A 395 -3.74 37.45 12.32
C ASN A 395 -2.85 38.43 13.10
N ALA A 396 -1.60 38.60 12.65
CA ALA A 396 -0.66 39.55 13.26
C ALA A 396 -0.99 41.03 12.96
N ILE A 397 -1.78 41.28 11.91
CA ILE A 397 -2.29 42.61 11.56
C ILE A 397 -3.50 42.92 12.44
N ALA A 398 -3.62 44.17 12.88
CA ALA A 398 -4.74 44.64 13.67
C ALA A 398 -6.01 44.75 12.82
N GLU A 399 -7.12 44.23 13.33
CA GLU A 399 -8.43 44.27 12.68
C GLU A 399 -9.48 44.89 13.63
N SER A 400 -10.56 45.40 13.06
CA SER A 400 -11.69 45.95 13.83
C SER A 400 -12.28 44.86 14.73
N GLY A 401 -12.54 45.21 15.98
CA GLY A 401 -13.05 44.30 17.01
C GLY A 401 -11.98 43.69 17.91
N ASP A 402 -10.70 43.71 17.52
CA ASP A 402 -9.60 43.21 18.36
C ASP A 402 -9.45 44.04 19.65
N LEU A 403 -8.90 43.44 20.71
CA LEU A 403 -8.64 44.14 21.97
C LEU A 403 -7.17 44.52 22.04
N SER A 404 -6.84 45.78 22.35
CA SER A 404 -5.46 46.24 22.47
C SER A 404 -5.20 47.02 23.75
N GLY A 405 -3.93 47.07 24.16
CA GLY A 405 -3.44 47.96 25.20
C GLY A 405 -2.69 49.14 24.61
N ASN A 406 -2.61 50.23 25.38
CA ASN A 406 -1.76 51.36 25.01
C ASN A 406 -0.28 50.96 25.05
N PRO A 407 0.55 51.44 24.10
CA PRO A 407 1.98 51.19 24.13
C PRO A 407 2.62 51.75 25.40
N ILE A 408 3.42 50.93 26.09
CA ILE A 408 4.13 51.34 27.30
C ILE A 408 5.61 51.45 26.99
N MET A 409 6.14 52.66 27.10
CA MET A 409 7.57 52.92 26.94
C MET A 409 8.35 52.25 28.07
N ILE A 410 9.45 51.60 27.70
CA ILE A 410 10.34 50.93 28.64
C ILE A 410 11.73 51.56 28.61
N SER A 411 12.36 51.63 29.78
CA SER A 411 13.74 52.09 29.89
C SER A 411 14.72 50.99 29.45
N VAL A 412 15.94 51.37 29.05
CA VAL A 412 16.96 50.42 28.54
C VAL A 412 17.29 49.29 29.53
N GLU A 413 17.29 49.60 30.83
CA GLU A 413 17.57 48.67 31.93
C GLU A 413 16.31 47.98 32.49
N GLN A 414 15.13 48.33 31.99
CA GLN A 414 13.89 47.81 32.52
C GLN A 414 13.72 46.34 32.16
N THR A 415 13.54 45.50 33.17
CA THR A 415 13.40 44.04 33.04
C THR A 415 11.96 43.56 33.23
N GLN A 416 11.06 44.43 33.69
CA GLN A 416 9.65 44.10 33.93
C GLN A 416 8.73 45.24 33.49
N VAL A 417 7.58 44.90 32.93
CA VAL A 417 6.57 45.88 32.47
C VAL A 417 5.18 45.30 32.57
N ASN A 418 4.22 46.12 33.00
CA ASN A 418 2.81 45.74 33.09
C ASN A 418 2.04 46.44 31.98
N VAL A 419 1.34 45.70 31.13
CA VAL A 419 0.52 46.21 30.03
C VAL A 419 -0.95 45.90 30.31
N GLU A 420 -1.81 46.92 30.26
CA GLU A 420 -3.25 46.74 30.38
C GLU A 420 -3.93 46.79 29.00
N ILE A 421 -4.70 45.76 28.67
CA ILE A 421 -5.60 45.74 27.51
C ILE A 421 -6.92 46.39 27.93
N ASN A 422 -7.18 47.58 27.40
CA ASN A 422 -8.25 48.47 27.87
C ASN A 422 -9.07 49.13 26.74
N GLN A 423 -8.77 48.83 25.48
CA GLN A 423 -9.49 49.38 24.34
C GLN A 423 -9.82 48.30 23.31
N GLN A 424 -10.96 48.46 22.64
CA GLN A 424 -11.31 47.69 21.45
C GLN A 424 -10.96 48.51 20.20
N ILE A 425 -10.32 47.89 19.23
CA ILE A 425 -9.98 48.52 17.95
C ILE A 425 -11.29 48.77 17.19
N PRO A 426 -11.55 50.02 16.77
CA PRO A 426 -12.80 50.40 16.12
C PRO A 426 -12.99 49.75 14.75
#